data_AF-A0A7M4E0T8-F1
#
_entry.id   AF-A0A7M4E0T8-F1
#
_cell.length_a   1.000
_cell.length_b   1.000
_cell.length_c   1.000
_cell.angle_alpha   90.00
_cell.angle_beta   90.00
_cell.angle_gamma   90.00
#
_symmetry.space_group_name_H-M   'P 1'
#
loop_
_entity.id
_entity.type
_entity.pdbx_description
1 polymer ?
#
loop_
_entity_poly.entity_id
_entity_poly.type
_entity_poly.pdbx_seq_one_letter_code
_entity_poly.pdbx_strand_id
1 'polypeptide(L)'
;MWHNSQQDLRCMAGCANTPLHFHGCANTPACDEASLAAHCPPAATRVGGGEVPLRRAGLPEPLGPMTLVKRMKGPMLWWPRHDLKFSIVSSFRKPMADGQRQRPTSSPRARVSVASAAQYRSRSVSRELVGRGGQTWLPWQRHLLRGSGAMLRPGPDRAEAALREWRWQNERRRQARIFDARARIIGVDQDALDTQVKDRKIQEETEKAQNETIAGEMKQNDKITCILDRRQKKDIRNLNKALAEFQQNFQKPETRRDFDLSDPQGLKKDTPARLSDNDPRCTVSGLQMFLGEDLNQAQRSDFQKEQSREWLLQQQRDWENALADKKLAEDLYDKNRVELDQKAMELQKINEETRRAVCAATKDFNRIQAADLAERKKIEKRQEEGDNMAEISNLLRGDLLSENPEQAARSFGPHRVFTDRWKGMNQDQLMAIRYTQQQQVLEKLRLQEEALQRNAEWDRQRVRAARAQLLSERQQQRLNREHRKALDNANAQLSQEQKSRRISLQEEVYSNFPTGQYFTQFNTTSR
;
A
#
# COMPACT_ATOMS: atom_id res chain seq x y z
N MET A 1 -16.80 44.16 69.57
CA MET A 1 -17.96 44.83 68.96
C MET A 1 -18.97 43.77 68.57
N TRP A 2 -20.28 44.03 68.70
CA TRP A 2 -21.41 43.18 68.27
C TRP A 2 -21.47 41.73 68.81
N HIS A 3 -22.10 41.60 69.98
CA HIS A 3 -23.28 40.76 70.29
C HIS A 3 -23.78 39.67 69.30
N ASN A 4 -24.47 38.60 69.74
CA ASN A 4 -24.64 37.99 71.08
C ASN A 4 -25.47 36.68 70.93
N SER A 5 -25.27 35.69 71.82
CA SER A 5 -26.20 34.56 72.09
C SER A 5 -26.54 33.62 70.89
N GLN A 6 -27.20 32.46 71.04
CA GLN A 6 -27.75 31.81 72.24
C GLN A 6 -27.56 30.28 72.17
N GLN A 7 -27.63 29.61 73.32
CA GLN A 7 -27.70 28.14 73.46
C GLN A 7 -29.17 27.71 73.57
N ASP A 8 -29.49 26.44 73.30
CA ASP A 8 -30.21 25.61 74.29
C ASP A 8 -30.12 24.10 73.99
N LEU A 9 -30.47 23.27 74.98
CA LEU A 9 -30.10 21.85 75.02
C LEU A 9 -31.20 20.91 75.56
N ARG A 10 -31.35 19.77 74.85
CA ARG A 10 -31.51 18.39 75.39
C ARG A 10 -32.83 17.91 76.05
N CYS A 11 -33.15 16.65 75.72
CA CYS A 11 -33.68 15.57 76.59
C CYS A 11 -35.16 15.62 77.05
N MET A 12 -35.85 14.52 77.43
CA MET A 12 -35.67 13.05 77.24
C MET A 12 -36.97 12.30 77.65
N ALA A 13 -37.15 11.07 77.15
CA ALA A 13 -38.10 10.01 77.62
C ALA A 13 -39.64 10.31 77.57
N GLY A 14 -40.54 9.31 77.57
CA GLY A 14 -40.35 7.86 77.37
C GLY A 14 -41.61 6.99 77.63
N CYS A 15 -41.55 5.72 77.20
CA CYS A 15 -42.33 4.53 77.63
C CYS A 15 -43.86 4.35 77.35
N ALA A 16 -44.13 3.34 76.51
CA ALA A 16 -45.07 2.21 76.71
C ALA A 16 -46.61 2.38 76.83
N ASN A 17 -47.37 1.87 75.83
CA ASN A 17 -48.11 0.57 75.91
C ASN A 17 -48.96 0.25 74.65
N THR A 18 -49.29 -1.04 74.47
CA THR A 18 -50.18 -1.66 73.46
C THR A 18 -51.62 -1.83 74.03
N PRO A 19 -52.68 -2.38 73.36
CA PRO A 19 -52.70 -3.26 72.18
C PRO A 19 -53.93 -3.22 71.19
N LEU A 20 -53.98 -4.22 70.28
CA LEU A 20 -55.13 -4.85 69.56
C LEU A 20 -55.65 -4.33 68.17
N HIS A 21 -55.38 -5.18 67.16
CA HIS A 21 -56.26 -5.75 66.11
C HIS A 21 -56.71 -5.03 64.80
N PHE A 22 -56.52 -5.78 63.69
CA PHE A 22 -57.29 -5.95 62.42
C PHE A 22 -58.05 -4.77 61.78
N HIS A 23 -58.03 -4.51 60.46
CA HIS A 23 -57.62 -5.26 59.25
C HIS A 23 -56.57 -4.44 58.43
N GLY A 24 -55.81 -4.92 57.43
CA GLY A 24 -56.16 -5.71 56.24
C GLY A 24 -56.74 -4.79 55.14
N CYS A 25 -56.24 -4.69 53.90
CA CYS A 25 -55.13 -5.35 53.18
C CYS A 25 -54.47 -4.28 52.23
N ALA A 26 -53.46 -4.51 51.37
CA ALA A 26 -52.83 -5.72 50.84
C ALA A 26 -51.32 -5.49 50.54
N ASN A 27 -50.73 -6.21 49.56
CA ASN A 27 -49.27 -6.33 49.37
C ASN A 27 -48.64 -5.35 48.36
N THR A 28 -47.35 -5.10 48.57
CA THR A 28 -46.43 -4.26 47.79
C THR A 28 -45.65 -5.03 46.70
N PRO A 29 -44.96 -4.33 45.77
CA PRO A 29 -44.06 -4.92 44.78
C PRO A 29 -42.55 -4.78 45.10
N ALA A 30 -41.75 -5.60 44.42
CA ALA A 30 -40.35 -5.39 43.98
C ALA A 30 -39.19 -5.31 45.02
N CYS A 31 -37.98 -5.56 44.48
CA CYS A 31 -36.63 -5.38 45.06
C CYS A 31 -36.25 -6.32 46.25
N ASP A 32 -34.99 -6.75 46.42
CA ASP A 32 -33.80 -6.74 45.55
C ASP A 32 -32.79 -7.82 46.06
N GLU A 33 -31.48 -7.65 45.82
CA GLU A 33 -30.32 -8.39 46.38
C GLU A 33 -29.97 -9.77 45.75
N ALA A 34 -28.70 -10.21 45.74
CA ALA A 34 -27.42 -9.47 45.78
C ALA A 34 -26.28 -10.35 45.23
N SER A 35 -25.22 -9.72 44.73
CA SER A 35 -24.04 -10.38 44.16
C SER A 35 -23.12 -11.03 45.22
N LEU A 36 -22.60 -12.21 44.92
CA LEU A 36 -21.30 -12.68 45.44
C LEU A 36 -20.46 -13.27 44.28
N ALA A 37 -19.13 -13.30 44.43
CA ALA A 37 -18.19 -13.38 43.31
C ALA A 37 -17.14 -14.50 43.46
N ALA A 38 -16.52 -14.90 42.33
CA ALA A 38 -15.11 -15.33 42.18
C ALA A 38 -14.88 -15.99 40.80
N HIS A 39 -13.64 -15.96 40.30
CA HIS A 39 -13.22 -16.61 39.04
C HIS A 39 -12.58 -17.99 39.25
N CYS A 40 -12.55 -18.81 38.19
CA CYS A 40 -11.55 -19.86 38.01
C CYS A 40 -11.18 -20.06 36.53
N PRO A 41 -9.89 -19.98 36.15
CA PRO A 41 -9.33 -20.42 34.86
C PRO A 41 -8.43 -21.69 35.09
N PRO A 42 -7.49 -22.13 34.22
CA PRO A 42 -7.25 -21.88 32.78
C PRO A 42 -7.03 -23.15 31.91
N ALA A 43 -6.99 -22.95 30.59
CA ALA A 43 -6.07 -23.52 29.58
C ALA A 43 -5.72 -25.04 29.45
N ALA A 44 -5.94 -25.53 28.22
CA ALA A 44 -4.98 -26.19 27.31
C ALA A 44 -4.54 -27.67 27.45
N THR A 45 -4.77 -28.41 26.36
CA THR A 45 -3.80 -29.38 25.80
C THR A 45 -3.78 -29.30 24.27
N ARG A 46 -2.60 -29.48 23.64
CA ARG A 46 -2.43 -29.68 22.18
C ARG A 46 -2.35 -31.17 21.86
N VAL A 47 -2.91 -31.58 20.71
CA VAL A 47 -2.47 -32.54 19.66
C VAL A 47 -3.69 -32.62 18.72
N GLY A 48 -3.61 -32.72 17.39
CA GLY A 48 -2.53 -32.77 16.40
C GLY A 48 -3.21 -33.01 15.04
N GLY A 49 -2.67 -32.50 13.93
CA GLY A 49 -3.45 -32.38 12.68
C GLY A 49 -2.92 -33.16 11.48
N GLY A 50 -3.84 -33.55 10.60
CA GLY A 50 -3.60 -33.81 9.17
C GLY A 50 -3.29 -35.26 8.79
N GLU A 51 -4.13 -35.85 7.94
CA GLU A 51 -3.82 -37.08 7.20
C GLU A 51 -4.50 -37.12 5.82
N VAL A 52 -3.92 -37.89 4.90
CA VAL A 52 -4.41 -38.32 3.57
C VAL A 52 -4.34 -37.29 2.39
N PRO A 53 -3.86 -37.67 1.17
CA PRO A 53 -3.09 -36.73 0.34
C PRO A 53 -3.21 -36.82 -1.22
N LEU A 54 -2.34 -36.08 -1.91
CA LEU A 54 -1.64 -36.43 -3.18
C LEU A 54 -2.41 -36.84 -4.47
N ARG A 55 -2.17 -36.06 -5.54
CA ARG A 55 -1.31 -36.44 -6.70
C ARG A 55 -0.92 -35.18 -7.52
N ARG A 56 0.38 -34.90 -7.73
CA ARG A 56 1.20 -35.16 -8.96
C ARG A 56 0.76 -34.38 -10.21
N ALA A 57 1.62 -33.84 -11.08
CA ALA A 57 3.08 -33.58 -11.11
C ALA A 57 3.37 -32.64 -12.32
N GLY A 58 4.54 -32.01 -12.54
CA GLY A 58 5.83 -32.04 -11.82
C GLY A 58 6.86 -31.03 -12.38
N LEU A 59 8.11 -31.14 -11.90
CA LEU A 59 9.35 -30.38 -12.20
C LEU A 59 9.97 -30.78 -13.58
N PRO A 60 11.16 -30.29 -14.06
CA PRO A 60 12.16 -29.37 -13.43
C PRO A 60 12.76 -28.22 -14.31
N GLU A 61 13.38 -27.22 -13.64
CA GLU A 61 14.80 -26.72 -13.71
C GLU A 61 15.75 -26.97 -14.93
N PRO A 62 16.94 -26.29 -15.06
CA PRO A 62 17.41 -24.97 -14.57
C PRO A 62 18.46 -24.20 -15.47
N LEU A 63 19.14 -23.17 -14.89
CA LEU A 63 20.53 -22.67 -15.13
C LEU A 63 20.97 -21.89 -16.42
N GLY A 64 21.09 -20.55 -16.29
CA GLY A 64 22.25 -19.72 -16.73
C GLY A 64 22.51 -19.47 -18.24
N PRO A 65 23.59 -18.72 -18.62
CA PRO A 65 24.56 -17.95 -17.82
C PRO A 65 24.69 -16.44 -18.22
N MET A 66 25.64 -15.71 -17.61
CA MET A 66 26.07 -14.34 -18.01
C MET A 66 27.08 -14.34 -19.18
N THR A 67 27.14 -13.23 -19.95
CA THR A 67 28.35 -12.78 -20.68
C THR A 67 28.50 -11.25 -20.69
N LEU A 68 29.70 -10.75 -20.97
CA LEU A 68 30.16 -9.37 -20.68
C LEU A 68 30.51 -8.51 -21.91
N VAL A 69 30.21 -7.20 -21.80
CA VAL A 69 31.06 -6.03 -22.17
C VAL A 69 31.66 -5.89 -23.59
N LYS A 70 31.21 -4.82 -24.29
CA LYS A 70 32.02 -3.75 -24.95
C LYS A 70 31.04 -2.65 -25.46
N ARG A 71 31.17 -1.32 -25.27
CA ARG A 71 32.26 -0.31 -25.39
C ARG A 71 32.86 -0.24 -26.82
N MET A 72 33.01 0.93 -27.48
CA MET A 72 32.77 2.35 -27.11
C MET A 72 32.91 3.29 -28.35
N LYS A 73 32.47 4.57 -28.24
CA LYS A 73 32.65 5.71 -29.22
C LYS A 73 31.74 5.62 -30.46
N GLY A 74 31.21 6.69 -31.10
CA GLY A 74 31.30 8.16 -30.91
C GLY A 74 31.79 8.88 -32.20
N PRO A 75 31.70 10.23 -32.38
CA PRO A 75 30.94 11.26 -31.62
C PRO A 75 30.28 12.42 -32.46
N MET A 76 29.42 13.22 -31.81
CA MET A 76 29.26 14.71 -31.90
C MET A 76 28.91 15.51 -33.19
N LEU A 77 28.22 16.67 -32.95
CA LEU A 77 28.06 17.90 -33.78
C LEU A 77 27.18 17.80 -35.06
N TRP A 78 26.39 18.83 -35.47
CA TRP A 78 25.65 19.89 -34.76
C TRP A 78 24.51 20.43 -35.68
N TRP A 79 23.77 21.46 -35.24
CA TRP A 79 22.70 22.18 -35.99
C TRP A 79 23.25 22.98 -37.20
N PRO A 80 22.44 23.55 -38.18
CA PRO A 80 21.03 23.98 -38.05
C PRO A 80 20.08 23.95 -39.31
N ARG A 81 18.81 24.34 -39.07
CA ARG A 81 17.90 25.22 -39.90
C ARG A 81 17.34 24.83 -41.31
N HIS A 82 16.01 25.04 -41.40
CA HIS A 82 15.21 25.65 -42.48
C HIS A 82 14.95 24.97 -43.86
N ASP A 83 13.65 24.72 -44.08
CA ASP A 83 12.81 25.29 -45.17
C ASP A 83 12.54 24.60 -46.53
N LEU A 84 11.23 24.62 -46.84
CA LEU A 84 10.55 24.85 -48.12
C LEU A 84 10.65 23.81 -49.28
N LYS A 85 9.51 23.13 -49.48
CA LYS A 85 8.73 22.97 -50.74
C LYS A 85 9.51 22.70 -52.06
N PHE A 86 9.10 21.67 -52.82
CA PHE A 86 8.19 21.85 -53.97
C PHE A 86 7.65 20.51 -54.55
N SER A 87 6.56 20.65 -55.30
CA SER A 87 5.67 19.68 -55.97
C SER A 87 6.28 18.62 -56.92
N ILE A 88 5.48 17.57 -57.18
CA ILE A 88 5.43 16.84 -58.47
C ILE A 88 4.05 17.06 -59.12
N VAL A 89 3.94 16.87 -60.45
CA VAL A 89 2.87 17.40 -61.32
C VAL A 89 2.04 16.29 -62.00
N SER A 90 0.71 16.44 -61.97
CA SER A 90 -0.22 15.97 -63.03
C SER A 90 -1.62 16.62 -62.85
N SER A 91 -1.95 17.75 -63.48
CA SER A 91 -2.40 17.91 -64.87
C SER A 91 -3.68 17.12 -65.27
N PHE A 92 -4.84 17.80 -65.35
CA PHE A 92 -5.77 17.66 -66.48
C PHE A 92 -6.79 18.83 -66.59
N ARG A 93 -6.98 19.33 -67.82
CA ARG A 93 -8.07 20.16 -68.41
C ARG A 93 -8.72 21.35 -67.65
N LYS A 94 -8.35 22.55 -68.15
CA LYS A 94 -9.14 23.80 -68.37
C LYS A 94 -10.48 23.56 -69.12
N PRO A 95 -11.44 24.53 -69.23
CA PRO A 95 -11.33 26.02 -69.22
C PRO A 95 -12.16 26.72 -68.11
N MET A 96 -11.91 27.98 -67.69
CA MET A 96 -11.72 29.28 -68.38
C MET A 96 -13.00 29.82 -69.09
N ALA A 97 -13.38 31.10 -69.01
CA ALA A 97 -12.82 32.26 -68.28
C ALA A 97 -13.82 33.44 -68.18
N ASP A 98 -13.61 34.29 -67.16
CA ASP A 98 -13.72 35.77 -67.12
C ASP A 98 -14.98 36.56 -67.56
N GLY A 99 -15.07 37.81 -67.09
CA GLY A 99 -16.00 38.83 -67.60
C GLY A 99 -16.56 39.79 -66.53
N GLN A 100 -15.90 40.92 -66.27
CA GLN A 100 -16.40 41.94 -65.33
C GLN A 100 -17.27 43.03 -65.97
N ARG A 101 -18.29 43.46 -65.20
CA ARG A 101 -18.82 44.83 -65.05
C ARG A 101 -19.67 45.49 -66.16
N GLN A 102 -20.46 46.45 -65.65
CA GLN A 102 -21.10 47.62 -66.26
C GLN A 102 -22.50 47.47 -66.90
N ARG A 103 -23.37 48.42 -66.48
CA ARG A 103 -24.62 48.88 -67.11
C ARG A 103 -24.25 49.93 -68.21
N PRO A 104 -25.16 50.59 -68.99
CA PRO A 104 -26.62 50.67 -68.82
C PRO A 104 -27.52 50.77 -70.09
N THR A 105 -28.84 50.82 -69.84
CA THR A 105 -29.90 51.56 -70.60
C THR A 105 -30.34 51.19 -72.02
N SER A 106 -31.62 51.52 -72.26
CA SER A 106 -32.31 51.79 -73.54
C SER A 106 -33.10 50.65 -74.22
N SER A 107 -34.01 51.06 -75.10
CA SER A 107 -35.15 50.38 -75.73
C SER A 107 -35.39 51.07 -77.09
N PRO A 108 -36.33 50.72 -78.00
CA PRO A 108 -37.19 49.52 -78.15
C PRO A 108 -37.11 48.87 -79.57
N ARG A 109 -37.81 47.73 -79.80
CA ARG A 109 -38.83 47.49 -80.89
C ARG A 109 -38.93 46.03 -81.40
N ALA A 110 -40.17 45.51 -81.33
CA ALA A 110 -40.94 44.74 -82.33
C ALA A 110 -40.30 43.63 -83.21
N ARG A 111 -40.94 42.44 -83.24
CA ARG A 111 -41.86 42.03 -84.34
C ARG A 111 -42.63 40.71 -84.06
N VAL A 112 -43.89 40.66 -84.53
CA VAL A 112 -44.58 39.59 -85.30
C VAL A 112 -44.11 38.14 -85.06
N SER A 113 -44.94 37.17 -84.62
CA SER A 113 -46.06 36.52 -85.35
C SER A 113 -46.86 35.57 -84.41
N VAL A 114 -47.99 34.87 -84.69
CA VAL A 114 -49.12 34.85 -85.67
C VAL A 114 -50.12 33.74 -85.23
N ALA A 115 -51.32 33.61 -85.86
CA ALA A 115 -52.30 32.50 -85.78
C ALA A 115 -53.16 32.37 -84.49
N SER A 116 -54.41 31.87 -84.51
CA SER A 116 -55.41 31.71 -85.60
C SER A 116 -56.83 31.50 -85.02
N ALA A 117 -57.86 31.63 -85.87
CA ALA A 117 -59.29 31.34 -85.65
C ALA A 117 -60.05 32.17 -84.58
N ALA A 118 -61.39 32.30 -84.60
CA ALA A 118 -62.35 32.77 -85.62
C ALA A 118 -63.76 32.26 -85.27
N GLN A 119 -64.75 33.15 -85.10
CA GLN A 119 -66.13 32.99 -85.60
C GLN A 119 -67.02 34.22 -85.32
N TYR A 120 -67.80 34.61 -86.35
CA TYR A 120 -69.15 35.23 -86.40
C TYR A 120 -69.76 35.94 -85.16
N ARG A 121 -70.55 37.03 -85.30
CA ARG A 121 -71.69 37.16 -86.26
C ARG A 121 -72.18 38.62 -86.47
N SER A 122 -72.65 38.93 -87.70
CA SER A 122 -73.68 39.95 -88.09
C SER A 122 -73.60 41.41 -87.60
N ARG A 123 -73.28 42.39 -88.48
CA ARG A 123 -74.20 43.29 -89.27
C ARG A 123 -74.70 44.53 -88.48
N SER A 124 -74.89 45.73 -89.05
CA SER A 124 -74.92 46.22 -90.46
C SER A 124 -74.23 47.60 -90.59
N VAL A 125 -73.44 47.89 -91.64
CA VAL A 125 -73.82 48.60 -92.90
C VAL A 125 -74.61 49.90 -92.68
N SER A 126 -74.33 51.10 -93.21
CA SER A 126 -73.16 51.82 -93.79
C SER A 126 -73.55 52.66 -95.04
N ARG A 127 -73.05 53.91 -95.07
CA ARG A 127 -72.67 54.72 -96.25
C ARG A 127 -73.70 55.67 -96.92
N GLU A 128 -73.15 56.72 -97.51
CA GLU A 128 -73.84 57.84 -98.20
C GLU A 128 -74.24 57.50 -99.65
N LEU A 129 -75.09 58.33 -100.28
CA LEU A 129 -74.69 59.23 -101.39
C LEU A 129 -75.89 59.95 -102.06
N VAL A 130 -75.64 61.19 -102.51
CA VAL A 130 -76.21 61.91 -103.68
C VAL A 130 -77.73 61.86 -103.93
N GLY A 131 -78.37 63.03 -103.86
CA GLY A 131 -79.71 63.25 -104.43
C GLY A 131 -79.68 63.74 -105.89
N ARG A 132 -80.81 63.61 -106.60
CA ARG A 132 -81.20 64.38 -107.80
C ARG A 132 -82.70 64.61 -107.77
N GLY A 133 -83.14 65.81 -108.16
CA GLY A 133 -84.57 66.13 -108.27
C GLY A 133 -85.21 65.50 -109.50
N GLY A 134 -86.51 65.21 -109.42
CA GLY A 134 -87.36 64.79 -110.53
C GLY A 134 -88.72 65.45 -110.42
N GLN A 135 -89.10 66.24 -111.44
CA GLN A 135 -90.38 66.94 -111.47
C GLN A 135 -91.45 66.08 -112.15
N THR A 136 -92.63 65.96 -111.53
CA THR A 136 -93.87 65.56 -112.20
C THR A 136 -94.93 66.63 -111.93
N TRP A 137 -95.06 67.60 -112.83
CA TRP A 137 -96.03 67.55 -113.93
C TRP A 137 -97.48 67.49 -113.43
N LEU A 138 -98.02 68.66 -113.07
CA LEU A 138 -99.48 68.89 -113.05
C LEU A 138 -99.98 68.90 -114.51
N PRO A 139 -100.94 68.05 -114.90
CA PRO A 139 -101.58 68.14 -116.21
C PRO A 139 -102.45 69.39 -116.31
N TRP A 140 -102.60 69.92 -117.53
CA TRP A 140 -103.57 70.99 -117.80
C TRP A 140 -105.01 70.51 -117.58
N GLN A 141 -105.85 71.37 -117.01
CA GLN A 141 -107.25 71.46 -117.45
C GLN A 141 -107.77 72.91 -117.45
N ARG A 142 -108.71 73.20 -118.34
CA ARG A 142 -108.94 74.55 -118.89
C ARG A 142 -110.44 74.81 -119.07
N HIS A 143 -111.09 75.34 -118.03
CA HIS A 143 -112.45 75.91 -118.12
C HIS A 143 -112.47 77.23 -117.35
N LEU A 144 -112.44 78.38 -118.03
CA LEU A 144 -113.57 79.05 -118.70
C LEU A 144 -114.45 79.88 -117.75
N LEU A 145 -113.94 81.05 -117.38
CA LEU A 145 -114.80 82.21 -117.10
C LEU A 145 -115.50 82.65 -118.40
N ARG A 146 -116.82 82.48 -118.48
CA ARG A 146 -117.70 83.30 -119.33
C ARG A 146 -119.14 83.29 -118.84
N GLY A 147 -119.45 84.23 -117.95
CA GLY A 147 -120.80 84.77 -117.86
C GLY A 147 -120.98 85.84 -118.94
N SER A 148 -121.93 85.65 -119.85
CA SER A 148 -122.50 86.71 -120.71
C SER A 148 -123.74 86.15 -121.39
N GLY A 149 -124.92 86.61 -120.99
CA GLY A 149 -126.18 86.20 -121.62
C GLY A 149 -126.46 86.93 -122.94
N ALA A 150 -127.61 86.60 -123.51
CA ALA A 150 -128.34 87.33 -124.55
C ALA A 150 -127.78 87.39 -126.00
N MET A 151 -128.64 86.89 -126.90
CA MET A 151 -129.01 87.46 -128.21
C MET A 151 -128.14 87.27 -129.48
N LEU A 152 -128.84 86.73 -130.49
CA LEU A 152 -128.80 87.06 -131.93
C LEU A 152 -127.48 86.90 -132.72
N ARG A 153 -127.48 85.90 -133.62
CA ARG A 153 -126.46 85.72 -134.68
C ARG A 153 -126.70 86.70 -135.86
N PRO A 154 -125.66 87.40 -136.36
CA PRO A 154 -125.66 88.01 -137.69
C PRO A 154 -125.33 87.02 -138.82
N GLY A 155 -125.60 87.42 -140.06
CA GLY A 155 -125.30 86.66 -141.29
C GLY A 155 -123.85 86.73 -141.81
N PRO A 156 -123.57 86.15 -143.00
CA PRO A 156 -122.21 85.76 -143.42
C PRO A 156 -121.17 86.88 -143.57
N ASP A 157 -121.57 88.05 -144.09
CA ASP A 157 -120.63 88.97 -144.77
C ASP A 157 -119.59 89.65 -143.86
N ARG A 158 -119.80 89.62 -142.54
CA ARG A 158 -118.89 90.26 -141.56
C ARG A 158 -117.66 89.41 -141.20
N ALA A 159 -117.74 88.09 -141.28
CA ALA A 159 -116.63 87.21 -140.87
C ALA A 159 -115.48 87.22 -141.88
N GLU A 160 -115.80 87.27 -143.18
CA GLU A 160 -114.79 87.33 -144.24
C GLU A 160 -114.02 88.64 -144.25
N ALA A 161 -114.66 89.77 -143.92
CA ALA A 161 -113.99 91.06 -143.79
C ALA A 161 -112.87 90.99 -142.74
N ALA A 162 -113.17 90.52 -141.52
CA ALA A 162 -112.20 90.39 -140.44
C ALA A 162 -111.04 89.44 -140.80
N LEU A 163 -111.29 88.35 -141.54
CA LEU A 163 -110.24 87.42 -142.00
C LEU A 163 -109.41 87.93 -143.19
N ARG A 164 -109.92 88.90 -143.97
CA ARG A 164 -109.14 89.65 -144.96
C ARG A 164 -108.30 90.71 -144.25
N GLU A 165 -108.89 91.48 -143.33
CA GLU A 165 -108.18 92.48 -142.53
C GLU A 165 -107.06 91.88 -141.68
N TRP A 166 -107.28 90.75 -141.00
CA TRP A 166 -106.25 90.09 -140.19
C TRP A 166 -105.06 89.62 -141.05
N ARG A 167 -105.34 89.07 -142.25
CA ARG A 167 -104.29 88.72 -143.22
C ARG A 167 -103.58 89.95 -143.76
N TRP A 168 -104.30 91.02 -144.11
CA TRP A 168 -103.72 92.26 -144.62
C TRP A 168 -102.87 92.97 -143.55
N GLN A 169 -103.34 93.02 -142.29
CA GLN A 169 -102.57 93.54 -141.16
C GLN A 169 -101.33 92.68 -140.86
N ASN A 170 -101.43 91.35 -140.85
CA ASN A 170 -100.26 90.51 -140.60
C ASN A 170 -99.25 90.54 -141.74
N GLU A 171 -99.69 90.57 -143.00
CA GLU A 171 -98.78 90.76 -144.12
C GLU A 171 -98.16 92.15 -144.10
N ARG A 172 -98.90 93.21 -143.72
CA ARG A 172 -98.34 94.56 -143.52
C ARG A 172 -97.35 94.63 -142.35
N ARG A 173 -97.59 93.91 -141.23
CA ARG A 173 -96.65 93.72 -140.11
C ARG A 173 -95.45 92.85 -140.48
N ARG A 174 -95.58 91.97 -141.47
CA ARG A 174 -94.49 91.14 -142.02
C ARG A 174 -93.65 91.96 -142.99
N GLN A 175 -94.27 92.65 -143.93
CA GLN A 175 -93.67 93.62 -144.86
C GLN A 175 -92.88 94.70 -144.11
N ALA A 176 -93.43 95.29 -143.04
CA ALA A 176 -92.70 96.26 -142.21
C ALA A 176 -91.35 95.73 -141.68
N ARG A 177 -91.29 94.44 -141.30
CA ARG A 177 -90.06 93.76 -140.83
C ARG A 177 -89.19 93.19 -141.97
N ILE A 178 -89.75 93.04 -143.17
CA ILE A 178 -89.04 92.54 -144.36
C ILE A 178 -88.38 93.68 -145.13
N PHE A 179 -89.04 94.83 -145.26
CA PHE A 179 -88.51 96.01 -145.97
C PHE A 179 -87.61 96.90 -145.11
N ASP A 180 -87.70 96.84 -143.78
CA ASP A 180 -86.66 97.39 -142.91
C ASP A 180 -85.42 96.49 -142.90
N ALA A 181 -84.36 96.94 -143.58
CA ALA A 181 -83.08 96.25 -143.64
C ALA A 181 -82.39 96.15 -142.26
N ARG A 182 -82.61 97.11 -141.35
CA ARG A 182 -81.99 97.12 -140.01
C ARG A 182 -82.60 96.06 -139.13
N ALA A 183 -83.93 95.96 -139.08
CA ALA A 183 -84.63 94.89 -138.38
C ALA A 183 -84.31 93.49 -138.94
N ARG A 184 -83.97 93.38 -140.23
CA ARG A 184 -83.59 92.10 -140.85
C ARG A 184 -82.15 91.65 -140.54
N ILE A 185 -81.22 92.57 -140.29
CA ILE A 185 -79.80 92.27 -140.04
C ILE A 185 -79.46 92.25 -138.54
N ILE A 186 -80.08 93.13 -137.74
CA ILE A 186 -79.78 93.31 -136.30
C ILE A 186 -81.08 93.38 -135.48
N GLY A 187 -82.07 92.55 -135.82
CA GLY A 187 -83.30 92.40 -135.06
C GLY A 187 -83.09 91.54 -133.81
N VAL A 188 -82.96 92.18 -132.64
CA VAL A 188 -82.85 91.51 -131.33
C VAL A 188 -83.96 92.01 -130.41
N ASP A 189 -84.61 91.10 -129.70
CA ASP A 189 -85.62 91.42 -128.68
C ASP A 189 -84.92 91.81 -127.36
N GLN A 190 -84.81 93.12 -127.13
CA GLN A 190 -84.12 93.65 -125.95
C GLN A 190 -84.93 93.46 -124.66
N ASP A 191 -86.26 93.56 -124.72
CA ASP A 191 -87.13 93.40 -123.55
C ASP A 191 -87.10 91.95 -123.02
N ALA A 192 -87.03 90.97 -123.92
CA ALA A 192 -86.87 89.56 -123.57
C ALA A 192 -85.51 89.29 -122.88
N LEU A 193 -84.42 89.88 -123.37
CA LEU A 193 -83.09 89.73 -122.78
C LEU A 193 -82.98 90.42 -121.41
N ASP A 194 -83.51 91.64 -121.28
CA ASP A 194 -83.56 92.36 -120.00
C ASP A 194 -84.42 91.63 -118.95
N THR A 195 -85.42 90.86 -119.40
CA THR A 195 -86.21 89.97 -118.52
C THR A 195 -85.37 88.77 -118.06
N GLN A 196 -84.67 88.07 -118.96
CA GLN A 196 -83.78 86.96 -118.59
C GLN A 196 -82.64 87.38 -117.64
N VAL A 197 -82.12 88.61 -117.79
CA VAL A 197 -81.09 89.16 -116.88
C VAL A 197 -81.68 89.46 -115.49
N LYS A 198 -82.94 89.89 -115.38
CA LYS A 198 -83.63 90.07 -114.09
C LYS A 198 -83.88 88.71 -113.43
N ASP A 199 -84.40 87.73 -114.17
CA ASP A 199 -84.68 86.39 -113.66
C ASP A 199 -83.40 85.71 -113.12
N ARG A 200 -82.26 85.83 -113.83
CA ARG A 200 -80.99 85.28 -113.34
C ARG A 200 -80.48 86.01 -112.08
N LYS A 201 -80.64 87.34 -111.98
CA LYS A 201 -80.29 88.07 -110.75
C LYS A 201 -81.14 87.61 -109.56
N ILE A 202 -82.45 87.42 -109.76
CA ILE A 202 -83.36 86.89 -108.73
C ILE A 202 -82.90 85.49 -108.30
N GLN A 203 -82.53 84.61 -109.24
CA GLN A 203 -81.96 83.30 -108.90
C GLN A 203 -80.67 83.43 -108.08
N GLU A 204 -79.69 84.19 -108.56
CA GLU A 204 -78.41 84.44 -107.86
C GLU A 204 -78.61 85.03 -106.45
N GLU A 205 -79.63 85.89 -106.24
CA GLU A 205 -79.97 86.46 -104.93
C GLU A 205 -80.66 85.44 -104.01
N THR A 206 -81.58 84.62 -104.52
CA THR A 206 -82.21 83.54 -103.74
C THR A 206 -81.22 82.45 -103.33
N GLU A 207 -80.26 82.10 -104.20
CA GLU A 207 -79.18 81.17 -103.86
C GLU A 207 -78.23 81.76 -102.81
N LYS A 208 -77.89 83.05 -102.89
CA LYS A 208 -77.10 83.73 -101.84
C LYS A 208 -77.82 83.70 -100.50
N ALA A 209 -79.11 84.05 -100.46
CA ALA A 209 -79.90 84.01 -99.23
C ALA A 209 -79.98 82.59 -98.60
N GLN A 210 -80.13 81.54 -99.42
CA GLN A 210 -80.11 80.15 -98.94
C GLN A 210 -78.73 79.72 -98.43
N ASN A 211 -77.65 80.12 -99.10
CA ASN A 211 -76.29 79.86 -98.62
C ASN A 211 -75.98 80.61 -97.32
N GLU A 212 -76.53 81.82 -97.14
CA GLU A 212 -76.39 82.60 -95.90
C GLU A 212 -77.15 81.98 -94.72
N THR A 213 -78.35 81.42 -94.91
CA THR A 213 -79.05 80.70 -93.83
C THR A 213 -78.30 79.43 -93.43
N ILE A 214 -77.85 78.61 -94.40
CA ILE A 214 -77.04 77.40 -94.15
C ILE A 214 -75.73 77.75 -93.42
N ALA A 215 -75.05 78.82 -93.85
CA ALA A 215 -73.84 79.31 -93.17
C ALA A 215 -74.12 79.86 -91.76
N GLY A 216 -75.34 80.35 -91.50
CA GLY A 216 -75.83 80.72 -90.18
C GLY A 216 -76.04 79.50 -89.27
N GLU A 217 -76.72 78.47 -89.76
CA GLU A 217 -76.96 77.21 -89.05
C GLU A 217 -75.65 76.48 -88.70
N MET A 218 -74.70 76.41 -89.65
CA MET A 218 -73.39 75.81 -89.42
C MET A 218 -72.65 76.48 -88.25
N LYS A 219 -72.63 77.82 -88.19
CA LYS A 219 -72.05 78.58 -87.07
C LYS A 219 -72.75 78.32 -85.73
N GLN A 220 -74.04 78.02 -85.72
CA GLN A 220 -74.75 77.62 -84.50
C GLN A 220 -74.35 76.19 -84.07
N ASN A 221 -74.27 75.25 -85.01
CA ASN A 221 -73.88 73.87 -84.74
C ASN A 221 -72.42 73.75 -84.24
N ASP A 222 -71.49 74.52 -84.80
CA ASP A 222 -70.11 74.63 -84.31
C ASP A 222 -70.06 75.14 -82.86
N LYS A 223 -70.85 76.19 -82.56
CA LYS A 223 -70.97 76.78 -81.22
C LYS A 223 -71.54 75.79 -80.21
N ILE A 224 -72.55 75.00 -80.59
CA ILE A 224 -73.12 73.93 -79.76
C ILE A 224 -72.07 72.84 -79.48
N THR A 225 -71.37 72.37 -80.52
CA THR A 225 -70.31 71.36 -80.43
C THR A 225 -69.20 71.81 -79.48
N CYS A 226 -68.75 73.07 -79.59
CA CYS A 226 -67.75 73.66 -78.70
C CYS A 226 -68.21 73.76 -77.24
N ILE A 227 -69.51 73.91 -76.98
CA ILE A 227 -70.07 73.91 -75.62
C ILE A 227 -70.14 72.49 -75.04
N LEU A 228 -70.52 71.50 -75.86
CA LEU A 228 -70.59 70.09 -75.44
C LEU A 228 -69.20 69.51 -75.13
N ASP A 229 -68.21 69.75 -75.99
CA ASP A 229 -66.81 69.36 -75.76
C ASP A 229 -66.25 69.95 -74.45
N ARG A 230 -66.53 71.23 -74.18
CA ARG A 230 -66.13 71.90 -72.93
C ARG A 230 -66.80 71.30 -71.69
N ARG A 231 -68.05 70.84 -71.79
CA ARG A 231 -68.75 70.11 -70.71
C ARG A 231 -68.07 68.76 -70.47
N GLN A 232 -67.97 67.92 -71.50
CA GLN A 232 -67.33 66.61 -71.42
C GLN A 232 -65.90 66.68 -70.86
N LYS A 233 -65.09 67.66 -71.29
CA LYS A 233 -63.74 67.90 -70.75
C LYS A 233 -63.73 68.39 -69.30
N LYS A 234 -64.77 69.08 -68.82
CA LYS A 234 -64.94 69.41 -67.40
C LYS A 234 -65.32 68.16 -66.59
N ASP A 235 -66.23 67.35 -67.11
CA ASP A 235 -66.75 66.17 -66.41
C ASP A 235 -65.68 65.07 -66.26
N ILE A 236 -64.86 64.84 -67.30
CA ILE A 236 -63.68 63.97 -67.24
C ILE A 236 -62.67 64.47 -66.18
N ARG A 237 -62.44 65.78 -66.07
CA ARG A 237 -61.55 66.35 -65.04
C ARG A 237 -62.12 66.14 -63.63
N ASN A 238 -63.43 66.29 -63.46
CA ASN A 238 -64.09 66.09 -62.17
C ASN A 238 -64.03 64.61 -61.75
N LEU A 239 -64.28 63.68 -62.68
CA LEU A 239 -64.16 62.24 -62.45
C LEU A 239 -62.73 61.87 -62.02
N ASN A 240 -61.72 62.35 -62.75
CA ASN A 240 -60.31 62.05 -62.45
C ASN A 240 -59.86 62.64 -61.10
N LYS A 241 -60.41 63.80 -60.68
CA LYS A 241 -60.21 64.34 -59.33
C LYS A 241 -60.81 63.43 -58.26
N ALA A 242 -62.09 63.07 -58.39
CA ALA A 242 -62.77 62.19 -57.43
C ALA A 242 -62.09 60.82 -57.31
N LEU A 243 -61.57 60.27 -58.42
CA LEU A 243 -60.77 59.04 -58.41
C LEU A 243 -59.43 59.21 -57.67
N ALA A 244 -58.71 60.33 -57.88
CA ALA A 244 -57.47 60.61 -57.18
C ALA A 244 -57.69 60.86 -55.67
N GLU A 245 -58.75 61.59 -55.31
CA GLU A 245 -59.18 61.82 -53.93
C GLU A 245 -59.56 60.49 -53.24
N PHE A 246 -60.29 59.62 -53.93
CA PHE A 246 -60.62 58.27 -53.43
C PHE A 246 -59.37 57.40 -53.23
N GLN A 247 -58.43 57.42 -54.17
CA GLN A 247 -57.15 56.70 -54.05
C GLN A 247 -56.31 57.22 -52.87
N GLN A 248 -56.17 58.53 -52.71
CA GLN A 248 -55.41 59.14 -51.62
C GLN A 248 -56.02 58.87 -50.23
N ASN A 249 -57.35 58.83 -50.13
CA ASN A 249 -58.04 58.63 -48.87
C ASN A 249 -58.16 57.15 -48.47
N PHE A 250 -58.47 56.26 -49.42
CA PHE A 250 -58.89 54.87 -49.14
C PHE A 250 -57.95 53.79 -49.69
N GLN A 251 -56.91 54.13 -50.47
CA GLN A 251 -55.98 53.15 -51.06
C GLN A 251 -54.52 53.35 -50.60
N LYS A 252 -54.33 53.90 -49.39
CA LYS A 252 -53.01 54.08 -48.78
C LYS A 252 -52.31 52.73 -48.57
N PRO A 253 -50.97 52.66 -48.64
CA PRO A 253 -50.23 51.45 -48.27
C PRO A 253 -50.49 51.02 -46.82
N GLU A 254 -50.58 51.99 -45.91
CA GLU A 254 -50.82 51.83 -44.47
C GLU A 254 -52.15 51.16 -44.14
N THR A 255 -53.17 51.33 -44.99
CA THR A 255 -54.52 50.77 -44.79
C THR A 255 -54.71 49.40 -45.44
N ARG A 256 -53.61 48.73 -45.82
CA ARG A 256 -53.64 47.34 -46.32
C ARG A 256 -53.66 46.36 -45.17
N ARG A 257 -54.38 45.24 -45.34
CA ARG A 257 -54.48 44.14 -44.38
C ARG A 257 -53.10 43.61 -43.95
N ASP A 258 -52.18 43.53 -44.90
CA ASP A 258 -50.85 42.91 -44.75
C ASP A 258 -49.73 43.98 -44.71
N PHE A 259 -50.05 45.18 -44.22
CA PHE A 259 -49.08 46.28 -44.07
C PHE A 259 -48.09 46.03 -42.93
N ASP A 260 -48.51 45.34 -41.88
CA ASP A 260 -47.67 44.85 -40.78
C ASP A 260 -46.45 44.05 -41.29
N LEU A 261 -46.68 43.11 -42.22
CA LEU A 261 -45.63 42.33 -42.89
C LEU A 261 -44.79 43.15 -43.88
N SER A 262 -45.25 44.34 -44.25
CA SER A 262 -44.64 45.21 -45.26
C SER A 262 -44.01 46.49 -44.68
N ASP A 263 -44.08 46.68 -43.36
CA ASP A 263 -43.69 47.92 -42.69
C ASP A 263 -42.16 48.07 -42.64
N PRO A 264 -41.56 49.11 -43.24
CA PRO A 264 -40.11 49.35 -43.16
C PRO A 264 -39.62 49.65 -41.72
N GLN A 265 -40.52 49.77 -40.74
CA GLN A 265 -40.20 49.92 -39.32
C GLN A 265 -40.63 48.71 -38.46
N GLY A 266 -41.13 47.60 -39.02
CA GLY A 266 -41.58 46.43 -38.26
C GLY A 266 -40.56 45.95 -37.21
N LEU A 267 -39.32 45.71 -37.65
CA LEU A 267 -38.17 45.33 -36.80
C LEU A 267 -37.79 46.33 -35.69
N LYS A 268 -38.38 47.53 -35.65
CA LYS A 268 -38.22 48.52 -34.57
C LYS A 268 -39.42 48.57 -33.62
N LYS A 269 -40.54 47.98 -34.01
CA LYS A 269 -41.78 47.85 -33.23
C LYS A 269 -41.85 46.49 -32.53
N ASP A 270 -41.23 45.47 -33.13
CA ASP A 270 -41.10 44.13 -32.55
C ASP A 270 -40.33 44.14 -31.22
N THR A 271 -40.82 43.37 -30.25
CA THR A 271 -40.10 43.13 -28.98
C THR A 271 -39.07 42.01 -29.14
N PRO A 272 -37.92 42.06 -28.44
CA PRO A 272 -37.03 40.91 -28.28
C PRO A 272 -37.76 39.63 -27.83
N ALA A 273 -37.30 38.48 -28.34
CA ALA A 273 -37.90 37.17 -28.10
C ALA A 273 -37.90 36.74 -26.62
N ARG A 274 -36.88 37.17 -25.86
CA ARG A 274 -36.75 37.05 -24.40
C ARG A 274 -36.38 38.44 -23.86
N LEU A 275 -37.19 38.98 -22.95
CA LEU A 275 -36.93 40.29 -22.32
C LEU A 275 -36.17 40.18 -20.98
N SER A 276 -36.31 39.04 -20.30
CA SER A 276 -35.63 38.72 -19.04
C SER A 276 -35.60 37.20 -18.84
N ASP A 277 -34.88 36.74 -17.81
CA ASP A 277 -34.79 35.31 -17.45
C ASP A 277 -36.07 34.75 -16.82
N ASN A 278 -37.04 35.62 -16.53
CA ASN A 278 -38.36 35.28 -16.00
C ASN A 278 -39.48 35.85 -16.91
N ASP A 279 -39.25 35.92 -18.22
CA ASP A 279 -40.25 36.38 -19.20
C ASP A 279 -41.36 35.32 -19.36
N PRO A 280 -42.61 35.57 -18.93
CA PRO A 280 -43.67 34.57 -18.94
C PRO A 280 -44.13 34.17 -20.35
N ARG A 281 -43.68 34.88 -21.40
CA ARG A 281 -43.92 34.51 -22.80
C ARG A 281 -43.01 33.36 -23.24
N CYS A 282 -41.86 33.17 -22.58
CA CYS A 282 -40.87 32.15 -22.89
C CYS A 282 -41.27 30.77 -22.34
N THR A 283 -42.30 30.18 -22.93
CA THR A 283 -42.71 28.80 -22.61
C THR A 283 -41.70 27.78 -23.15
N VAL A 284 -41.73 26.55 -22.60
CA VAL A 284 -40.79 25.46 -22.94
C VAL A 284 -40.75 25.15 -24.45
N SER A 285 -41.87 25.27 -25.15
CA SER A 285 -41.97 25.07 -26.61
C SER A 285 -41.36 26.21 -27.44
N GLY A 286 -41.10 27.38 -26.85
CA GLY A 286 -40.50 28.53 -27.53
C GLY A 286 -38.96 28.46 -27.68
N LEU A 287 -38.30 27.52 -26.97
CA LEU A 287 -36.84 27.29 -27.02
C LEU A 287 -35.97 28.53 -26.72
N GLN A 288 -36.52 29.55 -26.04
CA GLN A 288 -35.80 30.76 -25.63
C GLN A 288 -35.15 30.66 -24.23
N MET A 289 -35.58 29.68 -23.42
CA MET A 289 -35.04 29.42 -22.08
C MET A 289 -34.85 27.91 -21.91
N PHE A 290 -33.72 27.51 -21.32
CA PHE A 290 -33.35 26.12 -21.11
C PHE A 290 -33.02 25.90 -19.64
N LEU A 291 -33.60 24.88 -18.99
CA LEU A 291 -33.36 24.60 -17.57
C LEU A 291 -31.93 24.12 -17.24
N GLY A 292 -31.10 23.88 -18.26
CA GLY A 292 -29.66 23.64 -18.11
C GLY A 292 -28.78 24.90 -18.25
N GLU A 293 -29.37 26.06 -18.55
CA GLU A 293 -28.68 27.35 -18.56
C GLU A 293 -28.53 27.87 -17.12
N ASP A 294 -27.33 27.71 -16.57
CA ASP A 294 -27.05 28.01 -15.15
C ASP A 294 -26.46 29.41 -14.94
N LEU A 295 -27.35 30.40 -14.85
CA LEU A 295 -26.99 31.80 -14.61
C LEU A 295 -26.24 32.01 -13.27
N ASN A 296 -26.39 31.09 -12.30
CA ASN A 296 -25.78 31.17 -10.98
C ASN A 296 -24.48 30.35 -10.86
N GLN A 297 -23.90 29.88 -11.97
CA GLN A 297 -22.69 29.05 -11.98
C GLN A 297 -21.54 29.68 -11.20
N ALA A 298 -21.32 30.99 -11.33
CA ALA A 298 -20.27 31.71 -10.62
C ALA A 298 -20.47 31.65 -9.09
N GLN A 299 -21.66 32.02 -8.61
CA GLN A 299 -22.01 31.98 -7.19
C GLN A 299 -21.87 30.57 -6.60
N ARG A 300 -22.35 29.53 -7.29
CA ARG A 300 -22.16 28.14 -6.83
C ARG A 300 -20.67 27.76 -6.78
N SER A 301 -19.91 28.17 -7.78
CA SER A 301 -18.46 27.92 -7.84
C SER A 301 -17.72 28.61 -6.70
N ASP A 302 -18.15 29.81 -6.28
CA ASP A 302 -17.55 30.54 -5.17
C ASP A 302 -17.90 29.90 -3.81
N PHE A 303 -19.17 29.54 -3.56
CA PHE A 303 -19.54 28.76 -2.37
C PHE A 303 -18.81 27.41 -2.29
N GLN A 304 -18.57 26.73 -3.42
CA GLN A 304 -17.80 25.49 -3.47
C GLN A 304 -16.31 25.71 -3.14
N LYS A 305 -15.71 26.84 -3.56
CA LYS A 305 -14.35 27.23 -3.15
C LYS A 305 -14.30 27.53 -1.65
N GLU A 306 -15.28 28.23 -1.11
CA GLU A 306 -15.37 28.55 0.33
C GLU A 306 -15.48 27.29 1.18
N GLN A 307 -16.40 26.37 0.85
CA GLN A 307 -16.51 25.07 1.53
C GLN A 307 -15.21 24.28 1.46
N SER A 308 -14.58 24.21 0.28
CA SER A 308 -13.29 23.52 0.09
C SER A 308 -12.18 24.17 0.93
N ARG A 309 -12.16 25.50 1.02
CA ARG A 309 -11.17 26.27 1.79
C ARG A 309 -11.33 26.03 3.29
N GLU A 310 -12.54 26.07 3.83
CA GLU A 310 -12.75 25.82 5.27
C GLU A 310 -12.48 24.36 5.65
N TRP A 311 -12.82 23.38 4.80
CA TRP A 311 -12.42 21.98 5.01
C TRP A 311 -10.90 21.78 5.01
N LEU A 312 -10.17 22.42 4.08
CA LEU A 312 -8.70 22.35 4.04
C LEU A 312 -8.07 23.04 5.26
N LEU A 313 -8.61 24.19 5.70
CA LEU A 313 -8.15 24.87 6.91
C LEU A 313 -8.43 24.05 8.18
N GLN A 314 -9.56 23.35 8.26
CA GLN A 314 -9.84 22.42 9.35
C GLN A 314 -8.86 21.24 9.32
N GLN A 315 -8.68 20.59 8.16
CA GLN A 315 -7.75 19.46 8.01
C GLN A 315 -6.30 19.84 8.34
N GLN A 316 -5.88 21.07 8.03
CA GLN A 316 -4.57 21.60 8.45
C GLN A 316 -4.46 21.72 9.97
N ARG A 317 -5.44 22.33 10.64
CA ARG A 317 -5.45 22.44 12.12
C ARG A 317 -5.46 21.06 12.79
N ASP A 318 -6.28 20.13 12.30
CA ASP A 318 -6.38 18.77 12.84
C ASP A 318 -5.05 18.01 12.66
N TRP A 319 -4.34 18.23 11.55
CA TRP A 319 -2.99 17.68 11.32
C TRP A 319 -1.92 18.34 12.20
N GLU A 320 -1.97 19.66 12.38
CA GLU A 320 -1.05 20.41 13.27
C GLU A 320 -1.22 19.99 14.73
N ASN A 321 -2.46 19.85 15.20
CA ASN A 321 -2.79 19.33 16.53
C ASN A 321 -2.28 17.90 16.69
N ALA A 322 -2.61 16.99 15.77
CA ALA A 322 -2.15 15.60 15.83
C ALA A 322 -0.61 15.46 15.69
N LEU A 323 0.08 16.45 15.13
CA LEU A 323 1.55 16.51 15.10
C LEU A 323 2.11 17.05 16.43
N ALA A 324 1.44 18.00 17.09
CA ALA A 324 1.80 18.48 18.42
C ALA A 324 1.60 17.38 19.48
N ASP A 325 0.48 16.67 19.45
CA ASP A 325 0.18 15.54 20.33
C ASP A 325 1.23 14.43 20.21
N LYS A 326 1.64 14.10 18.97
CA LYS A 326 2.72 13.11 18.72
C LYS A 326 4.05 13.56 19.32
N LYS A 327 4.47 14.80 19.07
CA LYS A 327 5.71 15.35 19.65
C LYS A 327 5.67 15.34 21.17
N LEU A 328 4.54 15.70 21.77
CA LEU A 328 4.36 15.67 23.22
C LEU A 328 4.42 14.24 23.78
N ALA A 329 3.87 13.25 23.07
CA ALA A 329 3.98 11.84 23.43
C ALA A 329 5.42 11.30 23.27
N GLU A 330 6.13 11.69 22.20
CA GLU A 330 7.54 11.37 21.95
C GLU A 330 8.45 11.98 23.04
N ASP A 331 8.27 13.27 23.35
CA ASP A 331 8.95 13.97 24.45
C ASP A 331 8.74 13.30 25.81
N LEU A 332 7.51 12.84 26.11
CA LEU A 332 7.20 12.13 27.34
C LEU A 332 7.82 10.72 27.36
N TYR A 333 7.85 10.04 26.22
CA TYR A 333 8.50 8.74 26.09
C TYR A 333 10.03 8.84 26.27
N ASP A 334 10.68 9.84 25.67
CA ASP A 334 12.12 10.08 25.83
C ASP A 334 12.49 10.45 27.27
N LYS A 335 11.68 11.29 27.95
CA LYS A 335 11.85 11.60 29.39
C LYS A 335 11.73 10.33 30.23
N ASN A 336 10.69 9.52 30.02
CA ASN A 336 10.51 8.25 30.72
C ASN A 336 11.66 7.27 30.48
N ARG A 337 12.20 7.18 29.25
CA ARG A 337 13.37 6.33 28.96
C ARG A 337 14.60 6.82 29.74
N VAL A 338 14.91 8.11 29.69
CA VAL A 338 16.06 8.69 30.41
C VAL A 338 15.93 8.51 31.92
N GLU A 339 14.73 8.63 32.49
CA GLU A 339 14.47 8.32 33.90
C GLU A 339 14.70 6.84 34.24
N LEU A 340 14.31 5.92 33.35
CA LEU A 340 14.54 4.48 33.56
C LEU A 340 16.03 4.13 33.45
N ASP A 341 16.77 4.73 32.51
CA ASP A 341 18.22 4.57 32.37
C ASP A 341 18.95 5.10 33.60
N GLN A 342 18.52 6.25 34.16
CA GLN A 342 19.05 6.79 35.42
C GLN A 342 18.80 5.85 36.60
N LYS A 343 17.55 5.38 36.78
CA LYS A 343 17.18 4.43 37.85
C LYS A 343 17.94 3.10 37.70
N ALA A 344 18.22 2.65 36.48
CA ALA A 344 19.05 1.46 36.23
C ALA A 344 20.51 1.68 36.65
N MET A 345 21.12 2.84 36.35
CA MET A 345 22.48 3.18 36.81
C MET A 345 22.57 3.29 38.34
N GLU A 346 21.57 3.90 38.99
CA GLU A 346 21.50 3.99 40.45
C GLU A 346 21.40 2.60 41.09
N LEU A 347 20.51 1.74 40.58
CA LEU A 347 20.37 0.36 41.03
C LEU A 347 21.65 -0.46 40.78
N GLN A 348 22.34 -0.27 39.65
CA GLN A 348 23.64 -0.92 39.42
C GLN A 348 24.67 -0.47 40.46
N LYS A 349 24.80 0.85 40.70
CA LYS A 349 25.74 1.40 41.69
C LYS A 349 25.48 0.84 43.09
N ILE A 350 24.22 0.80 43.53
CA ILE A 350 23.82 0.21 44.82
C ILE A 350 24.13 -1.30 44.87
N ASN A 351 23.91 -2.03 43.78
CA ASN A 351 24.29 -3.45 43.67
C ASN A 351 25.81 -3.66 43.74
N GLU A 352 26.61 -2.76 43.16
CA GLU A 352 28.07 -2.83 43.27
C GLU A 352 28.56 -2.48 44.68
N GLU A 353 28.01 -1.43 45.31
CA GLU A 353 28.36 -1.01 46.67
C GLU A 353 28.00 -2.09 47.70
N THR A 354 26.80 -2.69 47.60
CA THR A 354 26.40 -3.81 48.46
C THR A 354 27.25 -5.06 48.23
N ARG A 355 27.58 -5.43 46.98
CA ARG A 355 28.52 -6.53 46.69
C ARG A 355 29.91 -6.27 47.28
N ARG A 356 30.44 -5.05 47.17
CA ARG A 356 31.73 -4.66 47.77
C ARG A 356 31.68 -4.77 49.31
N ALA A 357 30.59 -4.33 49.93
CA ALA A 357 30.38 -4.44 51.38
C ALA A 357 30.30 -5.90 51.86
N VAL A 358 29.55 -6.77 51.16
CA VAL A 358 29.48 -8.20 51.45
C VAL A 358 30.86 -8.85 51.32
N CYS A 359 31.58 -8.60 50.23
CA CYS A 359 32.93 -9.13 50.04
C CYS A 359 33.93 -8.67 51.12
N ALA A 360 33.81 -7.43 51.61
CA ALA A 360 34.61 -6.94 52.73
C ALA A 360 34.27 -7.68 54.03
N ALA A 361 32.98 -7.78 54.38
CA ALA A 361 32.54 -8.50 55.58
C ALA A 361 32.95 -9.99 55.57
N THR A 362 32.82 -10.68 54.41
CA THR A 362 33.28 -12.07 54.26
C THR A 362 34.81 -12.18 54.39
N LYS A 363 35.58 -11.24 53.82
CA LYS A 363 37.04 -11.20 53.97
C LYS A 363 37.46 -11.04 55.43
N ASP A 364 36.83 -10.14 56.17
CA ASP A 364 37.17 -9.89 57.56
C ASP A 364 36.70 -11.03 58.49
N PHE A 365 35.55 -11.65 58.22
CA PHE A 365 35.14 -12.89 58.88
C PHE A 365 36.16 -14.02 58.66
N ASN A 366 36.57 -14.26 57.41
CA ASN A 366 37.58 -15.28 57.09
C ASN A 366 38.93 -14.98 57.75
N ARG A 367 39.30 -13.70 57.89
CA ARG A 367 40.51 -13.27 58.59
C ARG A 367 40.45 -13.54 60.09
N ILE A 368 39.31 -13.29 60.73
CA ILE A 368 39.07 -13.62 62.15
C ILE A 368 39.11 -15.13 62.33
N GLN A 369 38.39 -15.90 61.51
CA GLN A 369 38.37 -17.36 61.56
C GLN A 369 39.78 -17.97 61.38
N ALA A 370 40.60 -17.42 60.48
CA ALA A 370 41.98 -17.85 60.31
C ALA A 370 42.87 -17.55 61.52
N ALA A 371 42.65 -16.42 62.20
CA ALA A 371 43.34 -16.08 63.44
C ALA A 371 42.92 -16.99 64.60
N ASP A 372 41.62 -17.23 64.77
CA ASP A 372 41.07 -18.15 65.78
C ASP A 372 41.60 -19.58 65.60
N LEU A 373 41.67 -20.07 64.35
CA LEU A 373 42.26 -21.37 64.03
C LEU A 373 43.77 -21.40 64.31
N ALA A 374 44.49 -20.30 64.12
CA ALA A 374 45.92 -20.21 64.46
C ALA A 374 46.16 -20.20 65.98
N GLU A 375 45.33 -19.51 66.77
CA GLU A 375 45.41 -19.56 68.23
C GLU A 375 44.98 -20.93 68.79
N ARG A 376 43.93 -21.56 68.24
CA ARG A 376 43.58 -22.94 68.60
C ARG A 376 44.74 -23.90 68.37
N LYS A 377 45.41 -23.84 67.21
CA LYS A 377 46.60 -24.67 66.93
C LYS A 377 47.79 -24.37 67.84
N LYS A 378 47.96 -23.13 68.32
CA LYS A 378 48.97 -22.81 69.34
C LYS A 378 48.62 -23.40 70.71
N ILE A 379 47.34 -23.45 71.08
CA ILE A 379 46.88 -24.06 72.34
C ILE A 379 47.02 -25.59 72.26
N GLU A 380 46.53 -26.18 71.17
CA GLU A 380 46.65 -27.61 70.83
C GLU A 380 48.12 -28.05 70.87
N LYS A 381 49.04 -27.35 70.18
CA LYS A 381 50.48 -27.66 70.22
C LYS A 381 51.11 -27.53 71.61
N ARG A 382 50.64 -26.60 72.46
CA ARG A 382 51.10 -26.51 73.86
C ARG A 382 50.56 -27.65 74.72
N GLN A 383 49.37 -28.16 74.41
CA GLN A 383 48.80 -29.34 75.06
C GLN A 383 49.59 -30.59 74.63
N GLU A 384 49.82 -30.77 73.33
CA GLU A 384 50.73 -31.81 72.80
C GLU A 384 52.12 -31.73 73.46
N GLU A 385 52.75 -30.55 73.53
CA GLU A 385 54.05 -30.37 74.21
C GLU A 385 53.98 -30.74 75.70
N GLY A 386 52.88 -30.40 76.39
CA GLY A 386 52.64 -30.78 77.79
C GLY A 386 52.45 -32.29 77.98
N ASP A 387 51.66 -32.92 77.14
CA ASP A 387 51.36 -34.35 77.18
C ASP A 387 52.59 -35.19 76.80
N ASN A 388 53.36 -34.76 75.79
CA ASN A 388 54.67 -35.35 75.46
C ASN A 388 55.65 -35.26 76.63
N MET A 389 55.73 -34.10 77.32
CA MET A 389 56.56 -33.96 78.53
C MET A 389 56.05 -34.85 79.68
N ALA A 390 54.74 -35.01 79.83
CA ALA A 390 54.15 -35.90 80.82
C ALA A 390 54.45 -37.38 80.51
N GLU A 391 54.34 -37.81 79.24
CA GLU A 391 54.71 -39.15 78.79
C GLU A 391 56.19 -39.42 79.04
N ILE A 392 57.10 -38.54 78.59
CA ILE A 392 58.54 -38.68 78.83
C ILE A 392 58.85 -38.76 80.32
N SER A 393 58.22 -37.92 81.15
CA SER A 393 58.37 -37.94 82.62
C SER A 393 57.88 -39.26 83.23
N ASN A 394 56.76 -39.80 82.76
CA ASN A 394 56.18 -41.07 83.20
C ASN A 394 56.98 -42.28 82.72
N LEU A 395 57.60 -42.22 81.53
CA LEU A 395 58.50 -43.26 81.02
C LEU A 395 59.84 -43.26 81.75
N LEU A 396 60.42 -42.09 82.05
CA LEU A 396 61.69 -41.96 82.80
C LEU A 396 61.56 -42.37 84.27
N ARG A 397 60.44 -42.03 84.92
CA ARG A 397 60.03 -42.60 86.22
C ARG A 397 59.50 -44.03 86.09
N GLY A 398 59.37 -44.50 84.86
CA GLY A 398 58.78 -45.77 84.50
C GLY A 398 59.62 -46.93 85.01
N ASP A 399 58.91 -47.92 85.53
CA ASP A 399 59.43 -49.11 86.20
C ASP A 399 60.34 -49.96 85.28
N LEU A 400 60.24 -49.74 83.95
CA LEU A 400 61.11 -50.30 82.92
C LEU A 400 62.46 -49.56 82.80
N LEU A 401 62.45 -48.23 82.60
CA LEU A 401 63.67 -47.45 82.33
C LEU A 401 64.50 -47.14 83.58
N SER A 402 63.85 -47.10 84.74
CA SER A 402 64.51 -47.04 86.06
C SER A 402 65.12 -48.37 86.50
N GLU A 403 64.90 -49.44 85.72
CA GLU A 403 65.27 -50.83 86.01
C GLU A 403 64.92 -51.33 87.43
N ASN A 404 63.90 -50.76 88.08
CA ASN A 404 63.52 -51.01 89.48
C ASN A 404 63.64 -52.51 89.89
N PRO A 405 64.45 -52.86 90.91
CA PRO A 405 64.60 -54.24 91.36
C PRO A 405 63.36 -54.79 92.08
N GLU A 406 62.47 -53.94 92.61
CA GLU A 406 61.25 -54.38 93.30
C GLU A 406 60.27 -55.12 92.38
N GLN A 407 60.35 -54.87 91.06
CA GLN A 407 59.64 -55.65 90.02
C GLN A 407 59.86 -57.16 90.10
N ALA A 408 61.00 -57.57 90.65
CA ALA A 408 61.36 -58.97 90.77
C ALA A 408 60.61 -59.65 91.93
N ALA A 409 60.12 -58.90 92.93
CA ALA A 409 59.45 -59.46 94.10
C ALA A 409 58.05 -60.02 93.76
N ARG A 410 57.73 -61.22 94.25
CA ARG A 410 56.36 -61.75 94.19
C ARG A 410 55.54 -61.28 95.39
N SER A 411 54.27 -60.95 95.15
CA SER A 411 53.26 -60.67 96.18
C SER A 411 53.07 -61.84 97.18
N PHE A 412 53.46 -63.05 96.80
CA PHE A 412 53.44 -64.25 97.66
C PHE A 412 54.69 -64.41 98.56
N GLY A 413 55.53 -63.37 98.67
CA GLY A 413 56.47 -63.19 99.78
C GLY A 413 57.94 -63.00 99.35
N PRO A 414 58.79 -62.39 100.21
CA PRO A 414 60.12 -61.88 99.82
C PRO A 414 61.13 -62.95 99.38
N HIS A 415 60.87 -64.23 99.68
CA HIS A 415 61.71 -65.36 99.31
C HIS A 415 61.44 -65.91 97.90
N ARG A 416 60.50 -65.33 97.14
CA ARG A 416 60.15 -65.75 95.77
C ARG A 416 60.23 -64.59 94.80
N VAL A 417 60.90 -64.86 93.68
CA VAL A 417 61.18 -63.89 92.62
C VAL A 417 60.37 -64.25 91.36
N PHE A 418 60.04 -63.26 90.53
CA PHE A 418 59.61 -63.49 89.14
C PHE A 418 60.85 -63.75 88.28
N THR A 419 60.98 -64.98 87.78
CA THR A 419 62.14 -65.43 86.97
C THR A 419 62.45 -64.47 85.83
N ASP A 420 61.41 -64.05 85.10
CA ASP A 420 61.50 -63.22 83.90
C ASP A 420 61.83 -61.75 84.19
N ARG A 421 61.83 -61.34 85.48
CA ARG A 421 62.14 -59.98 85.96
C ARG A 421 63.32 -59.94 86.93
N TRP A 422 64.07 -61.04 87.06
CA TRP A 422 65.17 -61.12 88.01
C TRP A 422 66.44 -60.44 87.49
N LYS A 423 66.82 -59.34 88.14
CA LYS A 423 67.97 -58.48 87.76
C LYS A 423 69.21 -58.71 88.63
N GLY A 424 69.44 -59.96 89.05
CA GLY A 424 70.57 -60.35 89.91
C GLY A 424 70.29 -60.27 91.41
N MET A 425 71.34 -60.42 92.23
CA MET A 425 71.24 -60.39 93.70
C MET A 425 71.35 -58.97 94.24
N ASN A 426 70.63 -58.67 95.32
CA ASN A 426 70.78 -57.38 96.01
C ASN A 426 72.18 -57.24 96.63
N GLN A 427 72.68 -56.01 96.76
CA GLN A 427 74.00 -55.71 97.32
C GLN A 427 74.20 -56.33 98.71
N ASP A 428 73.18 -56.33 99.56
CA ASP A 428 73.23 -56.94 100.90
C ASP A 428 73.44 -58.46 100.84
N GLN A 429 72.84 -59.13 99.86
CA GLN A 429 73.00 -60.58 99.63
C GLN A 429 74.42 -60.89 99.14
N LEU A 430 74.96 -60.06 98.23
CA LEU A 430 76.35 -60.17 97.77
C LEU A 430 77.36 -59.92 98.90
N MET A 431 77.07 -59.00 99.81
CA MET A 431 77.89 -58.74 101.01
C MET A 431 77.82 -59.91 102.01
N ALA A 432 76.64 -60.51 102.22
CA ALA A 432 76.51 -61.71 103.04
C ALA A 432 77.30 -62.91 102.47
N ILE A 433 77.27 -63.10 101.14
CA ILE A 433 78.07 -64.12 100.45
C ILE A 433 79.58 -63.87 100.66
N ARG A 434 80.06 -62.64 100.46
CA ARG A 434 81.47 -62.26 100.71
C ARG A 434 81.89 -62.52 102.16
N TYR A 435 81.03 -62.23 103.13
CA TYR A 435 81.28 -62.50 104.55
C TYR A 435 81.39 -64.01 104.84
N THR A 436 80.49 -64.83 104.31
CA THR A 436 80.58 -66.29 104.48
C THR A 436 81.79 -66.91 103.77
N GLN A 437 82.23 -66.36 102.64
CA GLN A 437 83.49 -66.76 101.99
C GLN A 437 84.72 -66.44 102.86
N GLN A 438 84.75 -65.30 103.55
CA GLN A 438 85.82 -64.96 104.50
C GLN A 438 85.85 -65.93 105.69
N GLN A 439 84.68 -66.28 106.25
CA GLN A 439 84.56 -67.30 107.31
C GLN A 439 85.16 -68.66 106.85
N GLN A 440 84.82 -69.12 105.65
CA GLN A 440 85.34 -70.37 105.08
C GLN A 440 86.87 -70.38 104.89
N VAL A 441 87.47 -69.23 104.55
CA VAL A 441 88.94 -69.11 104.45
C VAL A 441 89.61 -69.28 105.83
N LEU A 442 89.04 -68.67 106.87
CA LEU A 442 89.55 -68.79 108.25
C LEU A 442 89.40 -70.23 108.79
N GLU A 443 88.25 -70.87 108.56
CA GLU A 443 88.03 -72.27 108.93
C GLU A 443 89.02 -73.22 108.22
N LYS A 444 89.26 -72.99 106.91
CA LYS A 444 90.20 -73.80 106.12
C LYS A 444 91.64 -73.67 106.60
N LEU A 445 92.07 -72.48 107.03
CA LEU A 445 93.40 -72.28 107.63
C LEU A 445 93.56 -73.06 108.93
N ARG A 446 92.57 -72.98 109.83
CA ARG A 446 92.55 -73.77 111.08
C ARG A 446 92.67 -75.29 110.82
N LEU A 447 91.90 -75.81 109.86
CA LEU A 447 91.95 -77.24 109.50
C LEU A 447 93.32 -77.67 108.93
N GLN A 448 94.09 -76.75 108.33
CA GLN A 448 95.46 -77.03 107.88
C GLN A 448 96.44 -77.14 109.05
N GLU A 449 96.33 -76.30 110.07
CA GLU A 449 97.13 -76.41 111.30
C GLU A 449 96.85 -77.72 112.05
N GLU A 450 95.57 -78.07 112.21
CA GLU A 450 95.13 -79.34 112.81
C GLU A 450 95.56 -80.58 111.98
N ALA A 451 95.84 -80.44 110.68
CA ALA A 451 96.38 -81.50 109.83
C ALA A 451 97.92 -81.62 109.96
N LEU A 452 98.64 -80.50 110.02
CA LEU A 452 100.10 -80.48 110.20
C LEU A 452 100.52 -81.14 111.52
N GLN A 453 99.79 -80.86 112.61
CA GLN A 453 100.05 -81.49 113.92
C GLN A 453 99.92 -83.03 113.85
N ARG A 454 98.83 -83.54 113.26
CA ARG A 454 98.59 -84.99 113.10
C ARG A 454 99.64 -85.70 112.24
N ASN A 455 100.13 -85.06 111.16
CA ASN A 455 101.22 -85.61 110.35
C ASN A 455 102.54 -85.71 111.14
N ALA A 456 102.87 -84.69 111.93
CA ALA A 456 104.08 -84.69 112.76
C ALA A 456 104.06 -85.81 113.83
N GLU A 457 102.89 -86.18 114.34
CA GLU A 457 102.72 -87.33 115.23
C GLU A 457 102.86 -88.67 114.51
N TRP A 458 102.27 -88.80 113.32
CA TRP A 458 102.39 -89.99 112.48
C TRP A 458 103.84 -90.31 112.11
N ASP A 459 104.63 -89.32 111.69
CA ASP A 459 106.03 -89.54 111.33
C ASP A 459 106.91 -89.93 112.52
N ARG A 460 106.61 -89.43 113.72
CA ARG A 460 107.26 -89.88 114.97
C ARG A 460 106.99 -91.36 115.24
N GLN A 461 105.80 -91.87 114.91
CA GLN A 461 105.49 -93.31 115.01
C GLN A 461 106.20 -94.11 113.90
N ARG A 462 106.18 -93.61 112.66
CA ARG A 462 106.80 -94.24 111.48
C ARG A 462 108.30 -94.50 111.67
N VAL A 463 109.03 -93.52 112.20
CA VAL A 463 110.48 -93.64 112.48
C VAL A 463 110.78 -94.67 113.59
N ARG A 464 109.89 -94.81 114.59
CA ARG A 464 110.03 -95.84 115.63
C ARG A 464 109.85 -97.25 115.06
N ALA A 465 108.83 -97.45 114.22
CA ALA A 465 108.55 -98.73 113.58
C ALA A 465 109.70 -99.18 112.64
N ALA A 466 110.20 -98.27 111.79
CA ALA A 466 111.30 -98.56 110.86
C ALA A 466 112.60 -98.99 111.58
N ARG A 467 112.90 -98.41 112.75
CA ARG A 467 114.04 -98.84 113.59
C ARG A 467 113.87 -100.27 114.11
N ALA A 468 112.65 -100.70 114.43
CA ALA A 468 112.39 -102.06 114.90
C ALA A 468 112.59 -103.08 113.76
N GLN A 469 112.04 -102.82 112.57
CA GLN A 469 112.18 -103.69 111.39
C GLN A 469 113.65 -103.91 110.99
N LEU A 470 114.46 -102.84 110.95
CA LEU A 470 115.89 -102.92 110.62
C LEU A 470 116.71 -103.78 111.60
N LEU A 471 116.26 -103.94 112.85
CA LEU A 471 116.90 -104.85 113.82
C LEU A 471 116.52 -106.31 113.51
N SER A 472 115.24 -106.58 113.19
CA SER A 472 114.75 -107.91 112.81
C SER A 472 115.39 -108.43 111.52
N GLU A 473 115.49 -107.59 110.47
CA GLU A 473 116.13 -108.00 109.20
C GLU A 473 117.58 -108.44 109.38
N ARG A 474 118.35 -107.72 110.22
CA ARG A 474 119.75 -108.07 110.52
C ARG A 474 119.91 -109.43 111.20
N GLN A 475 118.89 -109.89 111.93
CA GLN A 475 118.87 -111.21 112.54
C GLN A 475 118.56 -112.29 111.47
N GLN A 476 117.55 -112.05 110.63
CA GLN A 476 117.20 -112.93 109.50
C GLN A 476 118.36 -113.11 108.50
N GLN A 477 119.10 -112.04 108.18
CA GLN A 477 120.24 -112.09 107.27
C GLN A 477 121.42 -112.92 107.78
N ARG A 478 121.54 -113.16 109.09
CA ARG A 478 122.57 -114.06 109.66
C ARG A 478 122.20 -115.51 109.39
N LEU A 479 120.99 -115.92 109.77
CA LEU A 479 120.45 -117.27 109.54
C LEU A 479 120.50 -117.65 108.05
N ASN A 480 120.10 -116.73 107.16
CA ASN A 480 120.14 -116.96 105.71
C ASN A 480 121.56 -117.16 105.14
N ARG A 481 122.61 -116.66 105.80
CA ARG A 481 124.02 -116.93 105.40
C ARG A 481 124.48 -118.31 105.84
N GLU A 482 123.97 -118.82 106.96
CA GLU A 482 124.26 -120.17 107.46
C GLU A 482 123.58 -121.23 106.58
N HIS A 483 122.30 -121.03 106.24
CA HIS A 483 121.58 -121.92 105.32
C HIS A 483 122.20 -122.00 103.92
N ARG A 484 122.71 -120.90 103.35
CA ARG A 484 123.36 -120.92 102.03
C ARG A 484 124.63 -121.77 102.02
N LYS A 485 125.50 -121.63 103.03
CA LYS A 485 126.71 -122.47 103.16
C LYS A 485 126.41 -123.98 103.19
N ALA A 486 125.27 -124.38 103.78
CA ALA A 486 124.85 -125.77 103.78
C ALA A 486 124.42 -126.27 102.38
N LEU A 487 123.71 -125.44 101.62
CA LEU A 487 123.27 -125.76 100.25
C LEU A 487 124.43 -125.83 99.24
N ASP A 488 125.39 -124.90 99.34
CA ASP A 488 126.55 -124.85 98.43
C ASP A 488 127.38 -126.14 98.51
N ASN A 489 127.57 -126.67 99.73
CA ASN A 489 128.26 -127.94 99.96
C ASN A 489 127.54 -129.16 99.34
N ALA A 490 126.20 -129.19 99.38
CA ALA A 490 125.40 -130.28 98.82
C ALA A 490 125.42 -130.27 97.28
N ASN A 491 125.32 -129.08 96.66
CA ASN A 491 125.37 -128.93 95.20
C ASN A 491 126.72 -129.36 94.61
N ALA A 492 127.82 -129.20 95.35
CA ALA A 492 129.15 -129.64 94.92
C ALA A 492 129.24 -131.17 94.72
N GLN A 493 128.52 -131.97 95.52
CA GLN A 493 128.49 -133.42 95.42
C GLN A 493 127.72 -133.88 94.17
N LEU A 494 126.48 -133.39 94.00
CA LEU A 494 125.62 -133.69 92.83
C LEU A 494 126.29 -133.36 91.48
N SER A 495 127.11 -132.31 91.44
CA SER A 495 127.85 -131.90 90.24
C SER A 495 128.87 -132.95 89.76
N GLN A 496 129.45 -133.73 90.67
CA GLN A 496 130.39 -134.79 90.34
C GLN A 496 129.67 -136.02 89.76
N GLU A 497 128.54 -136.42 90.36
CA GLU A 497 127.72 -137.55 89.91
C GLU A 497 127.12 -137.33 88.50
N GLN A 498 126.70 -136.12 88.17
CA GLN A 498 126.17 -135.82 86.83
C GLN A 498 127.25 -135.86 85.74
N LYS A 499 128.51 -135.52 86.06
CA LYS A 499 129.60 -135.52 85.07
C LYS A 499 129.98 -136.93 84.62
N SER A 500 130.12 -137.88 85.54
CA SER A 500 130.42 -139.27 85.18
C SER A 500 129.31 -139.88 84.32
N ARG A 501 128.04 -139.65 84.71
CA ARG A 501 126.86 -140.15 83.99
C ARG A 501 126.68 -139.56 82.59
N ARG A 502 127.19 -138.35 82.31
CA ARG A 502 127.09 -137.74 80.97
C ARG A 502 128.05 -138.35 79.95
N ILE A 503 129.20 -138.86 80.41
CA ILE A 503 130.24 -139.42 79.53
C ILE A 503 129.74 -140.73 78.88
N SER A 504 129.18 -141.65 79.67
CA SER A 504 128.70 -142.94 79.15
C SER A 504 127.60 -142.82 78.09
N LEU A 505 126.71 -141.82 78.21
CA LEU A 505 125.66 -141.56 77.23
C LEU A 505 126.19 -141.06 75.87
N GLN A 506 127.43 -140.56 75.82
CA GLN A 506 127.94 -139.87 74.64
C GLN A 506 128.65 -140.81 73.65
N GLU A 507 129.14 -141.97 74.11
CA GLU A 507 129.91 -142.93 73.29
C GLU A 507 129.02 -144.02 72.67
N GLU A 508 128.02 -144.53 73.39
CA GLU A 508 127.24 -145.71 72.97
C GLU A 508 126.00 -145.41 72.10
N VAL A 509 125.42 -144.21 72.19
CA VAL A 509 124.04 -143.94 71.72
C VAL A 509 123.96 -143.11 70.43
N TYR A 510 124.94 -142.27 70.14
CA TYR A 510 124.82 -141.18 69.15
C TYR A 510 125.54 -141.42 67.82
N SER A 511 125.34 -142.58 67.20
CA SER A 511 125.72 -142.83 65.80
C SER A 511 124.63 -143.62 65.08
N ASN A 512 124.03 -143.03 64.03
CA ASN A 512 122.96 -143.65 63.24
C ASN A 512 123.05 -143.24 61.76
N PHE A 513 123.03 -144.22 60.86
CA PHE A 513 123.01 -144.01 59.41
C PHE A 513 121.60 -144.24 58.83
N PRO A 514 121.06 -143.34 57.98
CA PRO A 514 119.73 -143.53 57.40
C PRO A 514 119.64 -144.74 56.47
N THR A 515 118.61 -145.57 56.65
CA THR A 515 118.34 -146.75 55.81
C THR A 515 117.22 -146.46 54.80
N GLY A 516 117.26 -147.09 53.62
CA GLY A 516 116.52 -146.70 52.42
C GLY A 516 114.98 -146.61 52.49
N GLN A 517 114.34 -147.10 53.55
CA GLN A 517 112.89 -146.94 53.79
C GLN A 517 112.45 -145.46 53.87
N TYR A 518 113.38 -144.54 54.14
CA TYR A 518 113.12 -143.10 54.26
C TYR A 518 112.64 -142.44 52.95
N PHE A 519 113.12 -142.89 51.79
CA PHE A 519 112.81 -142.23 50.50
C PHE A 519 111.59 -142.82 49.78
N THR A 520 111.23 -144.07 50.04
CA THR A 520 110.16 -144.80 49.34
C THR A 520 108.74 -144.52 49.87
N GLN A 521 108.56 -143.50 50.71
CA GLN A 521 107.26 -143.17 51.33
C GLN A 521 106.42 -142.14 50.55
N PHE A 522 106.96 -141.55 49.47
CA PHE A 522 106.31 -140.46 48.75
C PHE A 522 105.54 -140.94 47.51
N ASN A 523 104.37 -140.33 47.26
CA ASN A 523 103.51 -140.50 46.07
C ASN A 523 102.91 -141.91 45.84
N THR A 524 102.26 -142.52 46.84
CA THR A 524 101.69 -143.88 46.73
C THR A 524 100.19 -143.97 46.42
N THR A 525 99.34 -142.99 46.77
CA THR A 525 97.90 -142.97 46.39
C THR A 525 97.33 -141.57 46.22
N SER A 526 96.36 -141.41 45.31
CA SER A 526 95.73 -140.12 44.93
C SER A 526 94.35 -139.91 45.57
N ARG A 527 94.30 -139.60 46.88
CA ARG A 527 93.09 -139.16 47.59
C ARG A 527 93.43 -138.13 48.65
#